data_AF-A0A1E3G3G2-F1
#
_entry.id   AF-A0A1E3G3G2-F1
#
_cell.length_a   1.000
_cell.length_b   1.000
_cell.length_c   1.000
_cell.angle_alpha   90.00
_cell.angle_beta   90.00
_cell.angle_gamma   90.00
#
_symmetry.space_group_name_H-M   'P 1'
#
loop_
_entity.id
_entity.type
_entity.pdbx_description
1 polymer ?
#
loop_
_entity_poly.entity_id
_entity_poly.type
_entity_poly.pdbx_seq_one_letter_code
_entity_poly.pdbx_strand_id
1 'polypeptide(L)'
;MGNATQLGKLDTSSPEYQAKLRKVSEEFAAWYIYEIFKKMYNTIPKSGLIQESFGERWFREMLLQQYALKAARTDLKSVSDMVYKSLGGKQVKDQQVDRSESLKILNSLSSLGKLVPKKDEHGE
;
A
#
# COMPACT_ATOMS: atom_id res chain seq x y z
N MET A 1 23.25 -44.16 6.10
CA MET A 1 22.54 -43.15 6.92
C MET A 1 23.27 -41.83 6.77
N GLY A 2 22.82 -40.96 5.86
CA GLY A 2 23.57 -39.76 5.46
C GLY A 2 22.76 -38.48 5.65
N ASN A 3 23.29 -37.61 6.51
CA ASN A 3 23.17 -36.15 6.54
C ASN A 3 21.77 -35.52 6.59
N ALA A 4 21.14 -35.53 7.78
CA ALA A 4 20.04 -34.63 8.13
C ALA A 4 20.47 -33.38 8.92
N THR A 5 21.77 -33.12 9.05
CA THR A 5 22.29 -32.12 10.00
C THR A 5 23.25 -31.13 9.36
N GLN A 6 22.80 -30.35 8.38
CA GLN A 6 23.32 -28.99 8.08
C GLN A 6 22.27 -28.18 7.28
N LEU A 7 21.08 -27.91 7.86
CA LEU A 7 20.35 -26.72 7.41
C LEU A 7 21.09 -25.52 8.01
N GLY A 8 21.91 -24.87 7.18
CA GLY A 8 22.56 -23.61 7.53
C GLY A 8 21.54 -22.63 8.10
N LYS A 9 21.88 -21.96 9.20
CA LYS A 9 21.02 -20.96 9.82
C LYS A 9 20.64 -19.93 8.75
N LEU A 10 19.36 -19.85 8.41
CA LEU A 10 18.84 -18.82 7.50
C LEU A 10 19.11 -17.46 8.12
N ASP A 11 19.94 -16.64 7.46
CA ASP A 11 20.16 -15.27 7.87
C ASP A 11 18.92 -14.42 7.51
N THR A 12 17.95 -14.45 8.41
CA THR A 12 16.73 -13.65 8.34
C THR A 12 17.03 -12.16 8.35
N SER A 13 18.25 -11.75 8.74
CA SER A 13 18.66 -10.36 8.76
C SER A 13 19.27 -9.87 7.44
N SER A 14 19.63 -10.78 6.54
CA SER A 14 20.23 -10.44 5.25
C SER A 14 19.29 -9.58 4.38
N PRO A 15 19.84 -8.64 3.58
CA PRO A 15 19.03 -7.84 2.66
C PRO A 15 18.26 -8.68 1.65
N GLU A 16 18.85 -9.78 1.16
CA GLU A 16 18.21 -10.69 0.22
C GLU A 16 16.99 -11.39 0.84
N TYR A 17 17.11 -11.87 2.08
CA TYR A 17 15.98 -12.47 2.80
C TYR A 17 14.86 -11.45 2.99
N GLN A 18 15.17 -10.24 3.44
CA GLN A 18 14.16 -9.20 3.65
C GLN A 18 13.48 -8.78 2.33
N ALA A 19 14.21 -8.71 1.21
CA ALA A 19 13.65 -8.45 -0.10
C ALA A 19 12.69 -9.57 -0.56
N LYS A 20 13.07 -10.83 -0.35
CA LYS A 20 12.19 -11.98 -0.65
C LYS A 20 10.95 -11.98 0.24
N LEU A 21 11.13 -11.74 1.53
CA LEU A 21 10.02 -11.64 2.50
C LEU A 21 9.06 -10.52 2.11
N ARG A 22 9.59 -9.38 1.68
CA ARG A 22 8.80 -8.25 1.18
C ARG A 22 7.96 -8.64 -0.02
N LYS A 23 8.58 -9.25 -1.04
CA LYS A 23 7.92 -9.71 -2.25
C LYS A 23 6.79 -10.70 -1.93
N VAL A 24 7.06 -11.70 -1.10
CA VAL A 24 6.05 -12.69 -0.68
C VAL A 24 4.90 -12.05 0.09
N SER A 25 5.19 -11.05 0.92
CA SER A 25 4.16 -10.33 1.68
C SER A 25 3.24 -9.52 0.76
N GLU A 26 3.80 -8.88 -0.27
CA GLU A 26 3.03 -8.18 -1.31
C GLU A 26 2.19 -9.14 -2.13
N GLU A 27 2.73 -10.29 -2.54
CA GLU A 27 2.00 -11.31 -3.31
C GLU A 27 0.86 -11.93 -2.48
N PHE A 28 1.08 -12.19 -1.19
CA PHE A 28 0.05 -12.70 -0.29
C PHE A 28 -1.06 -11.67 -0.05
N ALA A 29 -0.70 -10.41 0.21
CA ALA A 29 -1.68 -9.33 0.34
C ALA A 29 -2.49 -9.12 -0.95
N ALA A 30 -1.82 -9.21 -2.11
CA ALA A 30 -2.47 -9.12 -3.41
C ALA A 30 -3.51 -10.22 -3.61
N TRP A 31 -3.23 -11.47 -3.20
CA TRP A 31 -4.21 -12.55 -3.27
C TRP A 31 -5.48 -12.23 -2.47
N TYR A 32 -5.34 -11.71 -1.25
CA TYR A 32 -6.48 -11.33 -0.42
C TYR A 32 -7.27 -10.15 -1.01
N ILE A 33 -6.58 -9.13 -1.51
CA ILE A 33 -7.20 -7.97 -2.17
C ILE A 33 -7.95 -8.41 -3.43
N TYR A 34 -7.39 -9.35 -4.20
CA TYR A 34 -8.04 -9.93 -5.37
C TYR A 34 -9.37 -10.60 -5.01
N GLU A 35 -9.41 -11.38 -3.93
CA GLU A 35 -10.67 -11.99 -3.45
C GLU A 35 -11.72 -10.93 -3.06
N ILE A 36 -11.29 -9.82 -2.46
CA ILE A 36 -12.19 -8.68 -2.17
C ILE A 36 -12.71 -8.07 -3.48
N PHE A 37 -11.82 -7.76 -4.42
CA PHE A 37 -12.20 -7.17 -5.71
C PHE A 37 -13.16 -8.06 -6.49
N LYS A 38 -12.91 -9.37 -6.49
CA LYS A 38 -13.78 -10.36 -7.10
C LYS A 38 -15.17 -10.38 -6.45
N LYS A 39 -15.22 -10.38 -5.11
CA LYS A 39 -16.50 -10.29 -4.38
C LYS A 39 -17.26 -9.01 -4.70
N MET A 40 -16.58 -7.86 -4.72
CA MET A 40 -17.20 -6.59 -5.12
C MET A 40 -17.76 -6.65 -6.54
N TYR A 41 -16.99 -7.14 -7.50
CA TYR A 41 -17.46 -7.28 -8.88
C TYR A 41 -18.69 -8.18 -8.98
N ASN A 42 -18.72 -9.29 -8.24
CA ASN A 42 -19.85 -10.21 -8.22
C ASN A 42 -21.14 -9.61 -7.64
N THR A 43 -21.07 -8.49 -6.93
CA THR A 43 -22.27 -7.77 -6.45
C THR A 43 -22.94 -6.92 -7.54
N ILE A 44 -22.26 -6.67 -8.67
CA ILE A 44 -22.81 -5.88 -9.77
C ILE A 44 -23.84 -6.73 -10.52
N PRO A 45 -25.11 -6.28 -10.65
CA PRO A 45 -26.12 -7.01 -11.39
C PRO A 45 -25.71 -7.18 -12.86
N LYS A 46 -25.72 -8.42 -13.34
CA LYS A 46 -25.42 -8.72 -14.75
C LYS A 46 -26.69 -8.50 -15.58
N SER A 47 -26.58 -7.72 -16.66
CA SER A 47 -27.69 -7.54 -17.60
C SER A 47 -27.96 -8.87 -18.33
N GLY A 48 -29.23 -9.28 -18.41
CA GLY A 48 -29.64 -10.47 -19.15
C GLY A 48 -29.59 -10.32 -20.67
N LEU A 49 -29.39 -9.10 -21.18
CA LEU A 49 -29.37 -8.81 -22.61
C LEU A 49 -28.05 -9.22 -23.28
N ILE A 50 -26.92 -9.12 -22.56
CA ILE A 50 -25.60 -9.47 -23.08
C ILE A 50 -25.02 -10.56 -22.18
N GLN A 51 -24.86 -11.75 -22.72
CA GLN A 51 -24.23 -12.84 -21.99
C GLN A 51 -22.72 -12.63 -21.90
N GLU A 52 -22.20 -12.83 -20.71
CA GLU A 52 -20.77 -12.77 -20.44
C GLU A 52 -20.03 -13.90 -21.17
N SER A 53 -19.05 -13.53 -21.99
CA SER A 53 -18.24 -14.50 -22.72
C SER A 53 -17.17 -15.15 -21.83
N PHE A 54 -16.64 -16.30 -22.25
CA PHE A 54 -15.50 -16.93 -21.56
C PHE A 54 -14.26 -16.02 -21.57
N GLY A 55 -13.96 -15.39 -22.71
CA GLY A 55 -12.82 -14.49 -22.85
C GLY A 55 -12.94 -13.26 -21.95
N GLU A 56 -14.14 -12.69 -21.83
CA GLU A 56 -14.41 -11.58 -20.92
C GLU A 56 -14.21 -11.97 -19.46
N ARG A 57 -14.74 -13.15 -19.04
CA ARG A 57 -14.46 -13.70 -17.69
C ARG A 57 -12.97 -13.83 -17.45
N TRP A 58 -12.28 -14.52 -18.33
CA TRP A 58 -10.84 -14.79 -18.20
C TRP A 58 -10.02 -13.50 -18.10
N PHE A 59 -10.26 -12.56 -19.03
CA PHE A 59 -9.58 -11.28 -19.03
C PHE A 59 -9.84 -10.49 -17.75
N ARG A 60 -11.08 -10.46 -17.28
CA ARG A 60 -11.43 -9.79 -16.03
C ARG A 60 -10.71 -10.41 -14.83
N GLU A 61 -10.66 -11.74 -14.71
CA GLU A 61 -9.95 -12.39 -13.61
C GLU A 61 -8.46 -12.01 -13.62
N MET A 62 -7.81 -12.00 -14.78
CA MET A 62 -6.43 -11.54 -14.92
C MET A 62 -6.27 -10.05 -14.58
N LEU A 63 -7.20 -9.21 -15.03
CA LEU A 63 -7.19 -7.78 -14.77
C LEU A 63 -7.31 -7.49 -13.26
N LEU A 64 -8.22 -8.18 -12.57
CA LEU A 64 -8.40 -8.07 -11.13
C LEU A 64 -7.13 -8.49 -10.37
N GLN A 65 -6.45 -9.56 -10.81
CA GLN A 65 -5.16 -9.98 -10.22
C GLN A 65 -4.09 -8.90 -10.34
N GLN A 66 -3.96 -8.27 -11.52
CA GLN A 66 -2.97 -7.20 -11.73
C GLN A 66 -3.30 -5.95 -10.92
N TYR A 67 -4.58 -5.57 -10.84
CA TYR A 67 -5.00 -4.47 -9.98
C TYR A 67 -4.75 -4.76 -8.51
N ALA A 68 -5.02 -5.98 -8.05
CA ALA A 68 -4.76 -6.36 -6.67
C ALA A 68 -3.26 -6.34 -6.34
N LEU A 69 -2.41 -6.79 -7.26
CA LEU A 69 -0.95 -6.71 -7.12
C LEU A 69 -0.45 -5.26 -7.07
N LYS A 70 -0.97 -4.40 -7.94
CA LYS A 70 -0.67 -2.96 -7.92
C LYS A 70 -1.12 -2.34 -6.60
N ALA A 71 -2.34 -2.59 -6.17
CA ALA A 71 -2.90 -2.06 -4.94
C ALA A 71 -2.08 -2.52 -3.71
N ALA A 72 -1.69 -3.79 -3.63
CA ALA A 72 -0.85 -4.31 -2.56
C ALA A 72 0.54 -3.62 -2.46
N ARG A 73 1.03 -3.04 -3.56
CA ARG A 73 2.30 -2.31 -3.64
C ARG A 73 2.16 -0.81 -3.43
N THR A 74 1.00 -0.24 -3.76
CA THR A 74 0.74 1.22 -3.69
C THR A 74 -0.37 1.55 -2.70
N ASP A 75 -1.62 1.53 -3.15
CA ASP A 75 -2.73 2.21 -2.49
C ASP A 75 -3.14 1.49 -1.20
N LEU A 76 -2.94 0.16 -1.17
CA LEU A 76 -3.19 -0.74 -0.05
C LEU A 76 -1.87 -1.33 0.48
N LYS A 77 -0.76 -0.62 0.31
CA LYS A 77 0.56 -1.03 0.84
C LYS A 77 0.55 -1.30 2.35
N SER A 78 -0.31 -0.63 3.10
CA SER A 78 -0.50 -0.89 4.53
C SER A 78 -0.86 -2.35 4.84
N VAL A 79 -1.60 -3.02 3.94
CA VAL A 79 -1.96 -4.44 4.08
C VAL A 79 -0.73 -5.32 3.88
N SER A 80 0.07 -5.08 2.83
CA SER A 80 1.31 -5.83 2.61
C SER A 80 2.37 -5.54 3.68
N ASP A 81 2.39 -4.32 4.22
CA ASP A 81 3.20 -3.95 5.39
C ASP A 81 2.79 -4.74 6.62
N MET A 82 1.49 -4.90 6.88
CA MET A 82 0.99 -5.69 8.00
C MET A 82 1.39 -7.17 7.88
N VAL A 83 1.28 -7.75 6.67
CA VAL A 83 1.71 -9.12 6.39
C VAL A 83 3.22 -9.24 6.63
N TYR A 84 4.01 -8.33 6.06
CA TYR A 84 5.46 -8.31 6.20
C TYR A 84 5.90 -8.25 7.66
N LYS A 85 5.28 -7.37 8.46
CA LYS A 85 5.55 -7.24 9.89
C LYS A 85 5.17 -8.51 10.66
N SER A 86 4.01 -9.09 10.35
CA SER A 86 3.53 -10.34 10.98
C SER A 86 4.44 -11.53 10.71
N LEU A 87 5.12 -11.54 9.56
CA LEU A 87 6.08 -12.58 9.18
C LEU A 87 7.51 -12.31 9.68
N GLY A 88 7.71 -11.35 10.59
CA GLY A 88 9.03 -11.03 11.17
C GLY A 88 9.89 -10.11 10.30
N GLY A 89 9.28 -9.41 9.34
CA GLY A 89 9.94 -8.39 8.54
C GLY A 89 10.47 -7.26 9.43
N LYS A 90 11.68 -6.81 9.13
CA LYS A 90 12.29 -5.71 9.88
C LYS A 90 11.46 -4.46 9.70
N GLN A 91 11.11 -3.80 10.81
CA GLN A 91 10.54 -2.46 10.75
C GLN A 91 11.59 -1.56 10.11
N VAL A 92 11.36 -1.13 8.86
CA VAL A 92 11.99 0.10 8.39
C VAL A 92 11.42 1.15 9.33
N LYS A 93 12.27 1.80 10.12
CA LYS A 93 11.86 3.03 10.80
C LYS A 93 11.50 3.97 9.66
N ASP A 94 10.21 4.06 9.33
CA ASP A 94 9.77 5.04 8.36
C ASP A 94 10.37 6.36 8.83
N GLN A 95 11.14 6.98 7.94
CA GLN A 95 11.54 8.35 8.09
C GLN A 95 10.25 9.08 8.42
N GLN A 96 10.12 9.56 9.66
CA GLN A 96 9.12 10.55 9.97
C GLN A 96 9.33 11.61 8.90
N VAL A 97 8.39 11.74 7.95
CA VAL A 97 8.21 12.99 7.25
C VAL A 97 8.11 13.97 8.39
N ASP A 98 9.17 14.75 8.59
CA ASP A 98 9.37 15.50 9.81
C ASP A 98 8.21 16.47 9.92
N ARG A 99 7.18 16.08 10.67
CA ARG A 99 6.00 16.91 10.89
C ARG A 99 6.46 18.22 11.53
N SER A 100 7.62 18.23 12.21
CA SER A 100 8.27 19.44 12.70
C SER A 100 8.60 20.41 11.57
N GLU A 101 9.10 19.95 10.42
CA GLU A 101 9.45 20.81 9.29
C GLU A 101 8.20 21.42 8.64
N SER A 102 7.15 20.61 8.43
CA SER A 102 5.84 21.12 7.97
C SER A 102 5.19 22.07 8.97
N LEU A 103 5.34 21.83 10.29
CA LEU A 103 4.83 22.69 11.35
C LEU A 103 5.62 24.00 11.47
N LYS A 104 6.94 23.98 11.24
CA LYS A 104 7.79 25.18 11.17
C LYS A 104 7.34 26.10 10.03
N ILE A 105 7.06 25.53 8.85
CA ILE A 105 6.56 26.28 7.69
C ILE A 105 5.20 26.91 8.01
N LEU A 106 4.25 26.16 8.57
CA LEU A 106 2.93 26.68 8.94
C LEU A 106 3.02 27.82 9.98
N ASN A 107 3.87 27.66 11.00
CA ASN A 107 4.06 28.70 12.01
C ASN A 107 4.69 29.96 11.40
N SER A 108 5.65 29.83 10.47
CA SER A 108 6.25 30.97 9.77
C SER A 108 5.28 31.72 8.86
N LEU A 109 4.29 31.03 8.27
CA LEU A 109 3.25 31.66 7.47
C LEU A 109 2.24 32.42 8.35
N SER A 110 1.96 31.89 9.54
CA SER A 110 1.06 32.53 10.51
C SER A 110 1.58 33.87 11.04
N SER A 111 2.90 34.04 11.15
CA SER A 111 3.51 35.31 11.54
C SER A 111 3.54 36.31 10.38
N LEU A 112 3.63 35.85 9.13
CA LEU A 112 3.60 36.71 7.93
C LEU A 112 2.24 37.39 7.76
N GLY A 113 1.14 36.69 8.07
CA GLY A 113 -0.22 37.24 8.00
C GLY A 113 -0.51 38.38 8.99
N LYS A 114 0.32 38.53 10.04
CA LYS A 114 0.22 39.64 11.00
C LYS A 114 0.89 40.94 10.52
N LEU A 115 1.65 40.89 9.42
CA LEU A 115 2.33 42.05 8.82
C LEU A 115 1.56 42.66 7.65
N VAL A 116 0.36 42.16 7.33
CA VAL A 116 -0.53 42.84 6.39
C VAL A 116 -1.18 44.01 7.14
N PRO A 117 -0.86 45.28 6.80
CA PRO A 117 -1.55 46.41 7.41
C PRO A 117 -3.04 46.28 7.08
N LYS A 118 -3.89 46.28 8.10
CA LYS A 118 -5.32 46.48 7.88
C LYS A 118 -5.44 47.81 7.13
N LYS A 119 -6.00 47.79 5.94
CA LYS A 119 -6.40 48.99 5.23
C LYS A 119 -7.37 49.71 6.16
N ASP A 120 -6.94 50.83 6.70
CA ASP A 120 -7.75 51.66 7.57
C ASP A 120 -8.94 52.16 6.75
N GLU A 121 -10.10 51.57 7.00
CA GLU A 121 -11.38 52.11 6.56
C GLU A 121 -11.70 53.30 7.48
N HIS A 122 -11.25 54.49 7.08
CA HIS A 122 -11.83 55.74 7.56
C HIS A 122 -12.50 56.41 6.37
N GLY A 123 -13.84 56.37 6.39
CA GLY A 123 -14.66 57.24 5.58
C GLY A 123 -14.56 58.67 6.08
N GLU A 124 -14.49 59.60 5.14
CA GLU A 124 -15.39 60.75 4.99
C GLU A 124 -15.59 61.00 3.49
#